data_AF-A0A536ASG3-F1
#
_entry.id   AF-A0A536ASG3-F1
#
_cell.length_a   1.000
_cell.length_b   1.000
_cell.length_c   1.000
_cell.angle_alpha   90.00
_cell.angle_beta   90.00
_cell.angle_gamma   90.00
#
_symmetry.space_group_name_H-M   'P 1'
#
loop_
_entity.id
_entity.type
_entity.pdbx_description
1 polymer ?
#
loop_
_entity_poly.entity_id
_entity_poly.type
_entity_poly.pdbx_seq_one_letter_code
_entity_poly.pdbx_strand_id
1 'polypeptide(L)'
;MTATSYTLFHRIGEPASARIRQRVVELGLKPRIDFQNAETDGKEELARIGGSLTPALWDGKALTVGESAVARTLLTIQPEPGPEREDGW
;
A
#
# COMPACT_ATOMS: atom_id res chain seq x y z
N MET A 1 -7.57 6.25 16.17
CA MET A 1 -7.18 5.41 15.03
C MET A 1 -6.60 6.34 13.98
N THR A 2 -5.29 6.32 13.76
CA THR A 2 -4.67 7.08 12.66
C THR A 2 -5.15 6.44 11.36
N ALA A 3 -5.88 7.20 10.55
CA ALA A 3 -6.36 6.73 9.26
C ALA A 3 -5.14 6.39 8.39
N THR A 4 -5.00 5.13 8.00
CA THR A 4 -3.95 4.70 7.09
C THR A 4 -4.12 5.46 5.78
N SER A 5 -3.10 6.20 5.36
CA SER A 5 -3.22 7.14 4.23
C SER A 5 -3.28 6.44 2.87
N TYR A 6 -2.89 5.17 2.81
CA TYR A 6 -2.84 4.40 1.57
C TYR A 6 -3.47 3.02 1.74
N THR A 7 -4.10 2.54 0.67
CA THR A 7 -4.61 1.17 0.58
C THR A 7 -3.98 0.48 -0.62
N LEU A 8 -3.31 -0.66 -0.39
CA LEU A 8 -2.80 -1.54 -1.43
C LEU A 8 -3.80 -2.67 -1.66
N PHE A 9 -4.45 -2.64 -2.82
CA PHE A 9 -5.23 -3.75 -3.33
C PHE A 9 -4.33 -4.78 -3.99
N HIS A 10 -4.45 -6.03 -3.56
CA HIS A 10 -3.60 -7.11 -4.03
C HIS A 10 -4.38 -8.41 -4.21
N ARG A 11 -3.80 -9.38 -4.93
CA ARG A 11 -4.28 -10.78 -4.97
C ARG A 11 -3.24 -11.71 -4.39
N ILE A 12 -3.67 -12.79 -3.76
CA ILE A 12 -2.74 -13.74 -3.10
C ILE A 12 -1.95 -14.53 -4.14
N GLY A 13 -2.61 -15.04 -5.18
CA GLY A 13 -2.00 -15.83 -6.24
C GLY A 13 -1.26 -15.02 -7.32
N GLU A 14 -1.21 -13.69 -7.21
CA GLU A 14 -0.60 -12.83 -8.23
C GLU A 14 0.87 -12.50 -7.88
N PRO A 15 1.85 -12.89 -8.72
CA PRO A 15 3.27 -12.64 -8.43
C PRO A 15 3.63 -11.15 -8.29
N ALA A 16 3.03 -10.29 -9.11
CA ALA A 16 3.24 -8.84 -9.04
C ALA A 16 2.78 -8.26 -7.70
N SER A 17 1.61 -8.68 -7.22
CA SER A 17 1.12 -8.36 -5.88
C SER A 17 2.06 -8.82 -4.78
N ALA A 18 2.62 -10.03 -4.89
CA ALA A 18 3.57 -10.55 -3.91
C ALA A 18 4.84 -9.67 -3.81
N ARG A 19 5.41 -9.28 -4.95
CA ARG A 19 6.58 -8.38 -5.00
C ARG A 19 6.30 -7.02 -4.38
N ILE A 20 5.13 -6.44 -4.65
CA ILE A 20 4.76 -5.15 -4.06
C ILE A 20 4.56 -5.26 -2.55
N ARG A 21 3.90 -6.32 -2.05
CA ARG A 21 3.77 -6.54 -0.60
C ARG A 21 5.13 -6.65 0.08
N GLN A 22 6.05 -7.41 -0.52
CA GLN A 22 7.43 -7.51 -0.03
C GLN A 22 8.12 -6.14 -0.01
N ARG A 23 7.99 -5.36 -1.09
CA ARG A 23 8.61 -4.04 -1.20
C ARG A 23 8.12 -3.04 -0.16
N VAL A 24 6.82 -3.07 0.16
CA VAL A 24 6.24 -2.24 1.24
C VAL A 24 6.89 -2.57 2.59
N VAL A 25 7.13 -3.85 2.88
CA VAL A 25 7.79 -4.28 4.11
C VAL A 25 9.26 -3.85 4.13
N GLU A 26 9.99 -4.06 3.03
CA GLU A 26 11.39 -3.64 2.89
C GLU A 26 11.59 -2.13 3.10
N LEU A 27 10.61 -1.31 2.70
CA LEU A 27 10.64 0.14 2.87
C LEU A 27 10.09 0.61 4.23
N GLY A 28 9.66 -0.30 5.11
CA GLY A 28 9.08 0.05 6.41
C GLY A 28 7.72 0.75 6.33
N LEU A 29 7.02 0.62 5.19
CA LEU A 29 5.78 1.37 4.92
C LEU A 29 4.51 0.68 5.44
N LYS A 30 4.62 -0.50 6.06
CA LYS A 30 3.45 -1.27 6.53
C LYS A 30 2.51 -0.49 7.48
N PRO A 31 3.00 0.39 8.38
CA PRO A 31 2.11 1.22 9.21
C PRO A 31 1.27 2.23 8.41
N ARG A 32 1.72 2.60 7.21
CA ARG A 32 1.09 3.61 6.34
C ARG A 32 0.25 3.02 5.21
N ILE A 33 0.37 1.72 4.96
CA ILE A 33 -0.31 1.03 3.87
C ILE A 33 -1.16 -0.11 4.43
N ASP A 34 -2.46 0.04 4.27
CA ASP A 34 -3.43 -1.00 4.55
C ASP A 34 -3.44 -1.99 3.39
N PHE A 35 -3.42 -3.28 3.69
CA PHE A 35 -3.41 -4.31 2.65
C PHE A 35 -4.81 -4.87 2.54
N GLN A 36 -5.39 -4.77 1.35
CA GLN A 36 -6.70 -5.33 1.08
C GLN A 36 -6.66 -6.32 -0.07
N ASN A 37 -7.18 -7.53 0.16
CA ASN A 37 -7.26 -8.52 -0.89
C ASN A 37 -8.45 -8.21 -1.81
N ALA A 38 -8.16 -7.98 -3.09
CA ALA A 38 -9.13 -7.60 -4.10
C ALA A 38 -10.16 -8.70 -4.45
N GLU A 39 -9.98 -9.92 -3.92
CA GLU A 39 -10.93 -11.03 -4.08
C GLU A 39 -11.86 -11.19 -2.88
N THR A 40 -11.53 -10.57 -1.76
CA THR A 40 -12.28 -10.67 -0.50
C THR A 40 -12.63 -9.27 0.02
N ASP A 41 -11.97 -8.84 1.07
CA ASP A 41 -12.12 -7.58 1.81
C ASP A 41 -12.04 -6.32 0.93
N GLY A 42 -11.13 -6.26 -0.03
CA GLY A 42 -10.94 -5.09 -0.89
C GLY A 42 -11.77 -5.09 -2.18
N LYS A 43 -12.56 -6.13 -2.43
CA LYS A 43 -13.23 -6.33 -3.74
C LYS A 43 -14.21 -5.20 -4.06
N GLU A 44 -15.12 -4.91 -3.14
CA GLU A 44 -16.17 -3.89 -3.34
C GLU A 44 -15.56 -2.49 -3.39
N GLU A 45 -14.60 -2.22 -2.51
CA GLU A 45 -13.93 -0.92 -2.45
C GLU A 45 -13.13 -0.64 -3.73
N LEU A 46 -12.36 -1.61 -4.21
CA LEU A 46 -11.60 -1.48 -5.46
C LEU A 46 -12.53 -1.16 -6.64
N ALA A 47 -13.67 -1.85 -6.74
CA ALA A 47 -14.67 -1.58 -7.78
C ALA A 47 -15.30 -0.18 -7.62
N ARG A 48 -15.62 0.22 -6.39
CA ARG A 48 -16.22 1.53 -6.06
C ARG A 48 -15.33 2.70 -6.48
N ILE A 49 -14.02 2.58 -6.32
CA ILE A 49 -13.04 3.59 -6.76
C ILE A 49 -12.63 3.44 -8.23
N GLY A 50 -13.31 2.58 -9.00
CA GLY A 50 -13.14 2.42 -10.45
C GLY A 50 -12.00 1.49 -10.87
N GLY A 51 -11.42 0.72 -9.94
CA GLY A 51 -10.36 -0.24 -10.20
C GLY A 51 -10.87 -1.67 -10.46
N SER A 52 -10.04 -2.45 -11.15
CA SER A 52 -10.29 -3.89 -11.38
C SER A 52 -9.01 -4.75 -11.43
N LEU A 53 -7.86 -4.10 -11.65
CA LEU A 53 -6.55 -4.73 -11.76
C LEU A 53 -5.78 -4.60 -10.44
N THR A 54 -4.87 -5.53 -10.22
CA THR A 54 -3.91 -5.52 -9.10
C THR A 54 -2.49 -5.73 -9.65
N PRO A 55 -1.44 -5.36 -8.90
CA PRO A 55 -1.48 -4.54 -7.69
C PRO A 55 -1.98 -3.12 -7.99
N ALA A 56 -2.74 -2.53 -7.08
CA ALA A 56 -3.21 -1.16 -7.19
C ALA A 56 -3.10 -0.43 -5.85
N LEU A 57 -2.59 0.80 -5.86
CA LEU A 57 -2.39 1.62 -4.68
C LEU A 57 -3.31 2.84 -4.75
N TRP A 58 -4.17 2.97 -3.74
CA TRP A 58 -5.02 4.13 -3.52
C TRP A 58 -4.39 5.04 -2.46
N ASP A 59 -4.34 6.35 -2.73
CA ASP A 59 -3.76 7.37 -1.83
C ASP A 59 -4.81 8.29 -1.18
N GLY A 60 -6.10 7.93 -1.30
CA GLY A 60 -7.22 8.77 -0.90
C GLY A 60 -7.77 9.68 -2.00
N LYS A 61 -7.09 9.80 -3.15
CA LYS A 61 -7.48 10.68 -4.27
C LYS A 61 -7.36 10.02 -5.65
N ALA A 62 -6.31 9.24 -5.88
CA ALA A 62 -5.99 8.63 -7.15
C ALA A 62 -5.59 7.15 -6.99
N LEU A 63 -5.98 6.34 -7.97
CA LEU A 63 -5.65 4.92 -8.05
C LEU A 63 -4.46 4.72 -8.99
N THR A 64 -3.33 4.30 -8.44
CA THR A 64 -2.15 3.88 -9.22
C THR A 64 -2.21 2.39 -9.47
N VAL A 65 -2.18 1.95 -10.73
CA VAL A 65 -2.36 0.54 -11.11
C VAL A 65 -1.10 -0.04 -11.77
N GLY A 66 -0.76 -1.27 -11.40
CA GLY A 66 0.32 -2.07 -12.00
C GLY A 66 1.64 -2.00 -11.24
N GLU A 67 2.41 -3.08 -11.31
CA GLU A 67 3.64 -3.29 -10.52
C GLU A 67 4.61 -2.11 -10.60
N SER A 68 5.04 -1.72 -11.81
CA SER A 68 6.05 -0.68 -11.98
C SER A 68 5.59 0.71 -11.52
N ALA A 69 4.32 1.04 -11.72
CA ALA A 69 3.77 2.33 -11.31
C ALA A 69 3.66 2.39 -9.79
N VAL A 70 3.10 1.35 -9.17
CA VAL A 70 3.01 1.24 -7.70
C VAL A 70 4.40 1.27 -7.07
N ALA A 71 5.36 0.51 -7.60
CA ALA A 71 6.74 0.49 -7.10
C ALA A 71 7.39 1.88 -7.09
N ARG A 72 7.16 2.71 -8.12
CA ARG A 72 7.64 4.10 -8.17
C ARG A 72 6.96 4.97 -7.11
N THR A 73 5.64 4.85 -6.95
CA THR A 73 4.89 5.59 -5.93
C THR A 73 5.35 5.25 -4.51
N LEU A 74 5.69 3.99 -4.23
CA LEU A 74 6.21 3.61 -2.91
C LEU A 74 7.49 4.38 -2.52
N LEU A 75 8.33 4.75 -3.49
CA LEU A 75 9.57 5.50 -3.24
C LEU A 75 9.31 6.97 -2.86
N THR A 76 8.11 7.49 -3.08
CA THR A 76 7.73 8.86 -2.71
C THR A 76 7.08 8.95 -1.33
N ILE A 77 6.72 7.81 -0.73
CA ILE A 77 6.08 7.75 0.59
C ILE A 77 7.18 7.80 1.65
N GLN A 78 7.14 8.83 2.49
CA GLN A 78 8.01 8.89 3.67
C GLN A 78 7.54 7.83 4.69
N PRO A 79 8.45 7.06 5.32
CA PRO A 79 8.10 6.27 6.48
C PRO A 79 7.65 7.18 7.63
N GLU A 80 6.86 6.66 8.57
CA GLU A 80 6.59 7.40 9.81
C GLU A 80 7.93 7.71 10.49
N PRO A 81 8.15 8.95 11.00
CA PRO A 81 9.29 9.18 11.88
C PRO A 81 9.16 8.20 13.05
N GLY A 82 10.21 7.42 13.29
CA GLY A 82 10.28 6.59 14.49
C GLY A 82 10.14 7.49 15.72
N PRO A 83 9.77 6.93 16.90
CA PRO A 83 9.81 7.71 18.12
C PRO A 83 11.18 8.38 18.21
N GLU A 84 11.19 9.71 18.40
CA GLU A 84 12.41 10.44 18.75
C GLU A 84 13.08 9.62 19.86
N ARG A 85 14.29 9.14 19.60
CA ARG A 85 15.10 8.61 20.68
C ARG A 85 15.31 9.80 21.60
N GLU A 86 14.65 9.80 22.74
CA GLU A 86 15.10 10.58 23.88
C GLU A 86 16.47 10.01 24.24
N ASP A 87 17.51 10.52 23.56
CA ASP A 87 18.90 10.34 23.94
C ASP A 87 19.08 11.14 25.24
N GLY A 88 18.60 10.55 26.33
CA GLY A 88 18.86 10.98 27.69
C GLY A 88 20.33 10.74 27.99
N TRP A 89 21.06 11.84 28.19
CA TRP A 89 22.42 11.88 28.72
C TRP A 89 22.48 11.41 30.17
#